data_AF-A0A8J9SRR3-F1
#
_entry.id   AF-A0A8J9SRR3-F1
#
_cell.length_a   1.000
_cell.length_b   1.000
_cell.length_c   1.000
_cell.angle_alpha   90.00
_cell.angle_beta   90.00
_cell.angle_gamma   90.00
#
_symmetry.space_group_name_H-M   'P 1'
#
loop_
_entity.id
_entity.type
_entity.pdbx_description
1 polymer ?
#
loop_
_entity_poly.entity_id
_entity_poly.type
_entity_poly.pdbx_seq_one_letter_code
_entity_poly.pdbx_strand_id
1 'polypeptide(L)'
;MTIYWIMGWLVGVRSGDLGKLYFGSSPLPTLRTIASLLVTLVLQMHLNVRYTPMNRNANLGSSVLFGLANGTSETMLFFGSYIFGKSFLFSLWCPTSNLYSTTICTPKMADIFGFFTFVVYAGLIHVLFWLPLAFPLHIQTDAKPFLIHGLPALIAMSVMWLYLYEMYDDILLVCVLHATIDTWTAVKIALPPPWAK
;
A
#
# COMPACT_ATOMS: atom_id res chain seq x y z
N MET A 1 9.62 11.95 -5.89
CA MET A 1 8.35 11.65 -5.20
C MET A 1 7.13 12.25 -5.91
N THR A 2 7.16 13.52 -6.32
CA THR A 2 6.02 14.13 -7.04
C THR A 2 5.55 13.37 -8.29
N ILE A 3 6.47 12.92 -9.16
CA ILE A 3 6.12 12.11 -10.34
C ILE A 3 5.41 10.81 -9.93
N TYR A 4 5.93 10.15 -8.89
CA TYR A 4 5.34 8.92 -8.35
C TYR A 4 3.90 9.16 -7.86
N TRP A 5 3.65 10.26 -7.15
CA TRP A 5 2.31 10.63 -6.72
C TRP A 5 1.37 10.91 -7.91
N ILE A 6 1.82 11.69 -8.89
CA ILE A 6 1.05 11.97 -10.10
C ILE A 6 0.64 10.66 -10.80
N MET A 7 1.56 9.70 -10.93
CA MET A 7 1.26 8.40 -11.52
C MET A 7 0.17 7.66 -10.75
N GLY A 8 0.19 7.68 -9.41
CA GLY A 8 -0.86 7.06 -8.61
C GLY A 8 -2.23 7.69 -8.81
N TRP A 9 -2.30 9.01 -8.91
CA TRP A 9 -3.55 9.71 -9.20
C TRP A 9 -4.06 9.38 -10.60
N LEU A 10 -3.19 9.33 -11.62
CA LEU A 10 -3.57 8.94 -12.97
C LEU A 10 -4.13 7.51 -13.03
N VAL A 11 -3.51 6.58 -12.29
CA VAL A 11 -4.04 5.22 -12.15
C VAL A 11 -5.41 5.22 -11.48
N GLY A 12 -5.58 5.98 -10.40
CA GLY A 12 -6.86 6.12 -9.71
C GLY A 12 -7.96 6.77 -10.56
N VAL A 13 -7.63 7.71 -11.46
CA VAL A 13 -8.58 8.22 -12.47
C VAL A 13 -8.96 7.09 -13.43
N ARG A 14 -7.98 6.35 -13.94
CA ARG A 14 -8.19 5.32 -14.97
C ARG A 14 -8.97 4.11 -14.46
N SER A 15 -8.79 3.73 -13.20
CA SER A 15 -9.54 2.65 -12.55
C SER A 15 -10.92 3.08 -12.07
N GLY A 16 -11.16 4.39 -11.94
CA GLY A 16 -12.40 4.95 -11.38
C GLY A 16 -12.39 5.04 -9.86
N ASP A 17 -11.30 4.63 -9.20
CA ASP A 17 -11.20 4.60 -7.74
C ASP A 17 -11.14 5.99 -7.11
N LEU A 18 -10.60 6.99 -7.81
CA LEU A 18 -10.69 8.38 -7.33
C LEU A 18 -12.14 8.87 -7.22
N GLY A 19 -13.03 8.37 -8.08
CA GLY A 19 -14.46 8.66 -8.02
C GLY A 19 -15.14 8.05 -6.79
N LYS A 20 -14.50 7.06 -6.14
CA LYS A 20 -14.98 6.36 -4.94
C LYS A 20 -14.39 6.92 -3.64
N LEU A 21 -13.71 8.07 -3.66
CA LEU A 21 -13.21 8.75 -2.46
C LEU A 21 -14.33 9.47 -1.68
N TYR A 22 -15.37 8.72 -1.34
CA TYR A 22 -16.45 9.13 -0.46
C TYR A 22 -16.70 8.01 0.55
N PHE A 23 -17.15 8.38 1.75
CA PHE A 23 -17.56 7.37 2.72
C PHE A 23 -18.80 6.67 2.17
N GLY A 24 -18.64 5.41 1.74
CA GLY A 24 -19.77 4.56 1.39
C GLY A 24 -20.63 4.25 2.61
N SER A 25 -21.66 3.45 2.41
CA SER A 25 -22.43 2.82 3.49
C SER A 25 -21.63 1.70 4.17
N SER A 26 -20.37 1.98 4.53
CA SER A 26 -19.50 1.04 5.22
C SER A 26 -20.18 0.61 6.53
N PRO A 27 -20.46 -0.68 6.72
CA PRO A 27 -21.18 -1.14 7.89
C PRO A 27 -20.35 -0.89 9.16
N LEU A 28 -21.03 -0.82 10.31
CA LEU A 28 -20.42 -0.84 11.65
C LEU A 28 -19.24 -1.81 11.71
N PRO A 29 -18.18 -1.51 12.49
CA PRO A 29 -16.94 -2.28 12.47
C PRO A 29 -17.23 -3.77 12.72
N THR A 30 -17.05 -4.58 11.68
CA THR A 30 -17.21 -6.03 11.81
C THR A 30 -16.00 -6.59 12.56
N LEU A 31 -16.13 -7.80 13.11
CA LEU A 31 -14.99 -8.50 13.72
C LEU A 31 -13.79 -8.58 12.78
N ARG A 32 -14.05 -8.72 11.47
CA ARG A 32 -13.01 -8.78 10.43
C ARG A 32 -12.31 -7.44 10.25
N THR A 33 -13.06 -6.34 10.21
CA THR A 33 -12.50 -4.98 10.19
C THR A 33 -11.60 -4.75 11.40
N ILE A 34 -12.10 -5.08 12.60
CA ILE A 34 -11.37 -4.93 13.85
C ILE A 34 -10.08 -5.77 13.81
N ALA A 35 -10.16 -7.02 13.36
CA ALA A 35 -8.99 -7.88 13.23
C ALA A 35 -7.94 -7.30 12.27
N SER A 36 -8.34 -6.82 11.08
CA SER A 36 -7.44 -6.20 10.11
C SER A 36 -6.77 -4.92 10.66
N LEU A 37 -7.52 -4.10 11.39
CA LEU A 37 -6.99 -2.91 12.06
C LEU A 37 -6.02 -3.26 13.19
N LEU A 38 -6.33 -4.29 14.00
CA LEU A 38 -5.44 -4.78 15.05
C LEU A 38 -4.13 -5.34 14.49
N VAL A 39 -4.20 -6.14 13.42
CA VAL A 39 -3.01 -6.64 12.73
C VAL A 39 -2.18 -5.48 12.18
N THR A 40 -2.81 -4.51 11.53
CA THR A 40 -2.15 -3.28 11.05
C THR A 40 -1.43 -2.56 12.19
N LEU A 41 -2.11 -2.37 13.32
CA LEU A 41 -1.54 -1.69 14.49
C LEU A 41 -0.35 -2.45 15.09
N VAL A 42 -0.47 -3.76 15.27
CA VAL A 42 0.60 -4.62 15.81
C VAL A 42 1.82 -4.60 14.90
N LEU A 43 1.63 -4.71 13.59
CA LEU A 43 2.71 -4.63 12.60
C LEU A 43 3.35 -3.24 12.61
N GLN A 44 2.57 -2.17 12.73
CA GLN A 44 3.11 -0.81 12.84
C GLN A 44 3.92 -0.62 14.12
N MET A 45 3.46 -1.14 15.26
CA MET A 45 4.22 -1.12 16.51
C MET A 45 5.54 -1.89 16.37
N HIS A 46 5.51 -3.05 15.72
CA HIS A 46 6.70 -3.86 15.43
C HIS A 46 7.72 -3.12 14.56
N LEU A 47 7.25 -2.31 13.61
CA LEU A 47 8.08 -1.52 12.72
C LEU A 47 8.63 -0.26 13.39
N ASN A 48 7.80 0.45 14.17
CA ASN A 48 8.14 1.72 14.82
C ASN A 48 9.38 1.66 15.72
N VAL A 49 9.64 0.51 16.35
CA VAL A 49 10.81 0.32 17.22
C VAL A 49 12.12 0.22 16.45
N ARG A 50 12.07 0.05 15.12
CA ARG A 50 13.23 -0.15 14.22
C ARG A 50 13.60 1.11 13.44
N TYR A 51 12.80 2.17 13.57
CA TYR A 51 12.97 3.40 12.85
C TYR A 51 13.85 4.39 13.62
N THR A 52 14.71 5.10 12.90
CA THR A 52 15.59 6.13 13.45
C THR A 52 15.23 7.49 12.87
N PRO A 53 15.11 8.55 13.68
CA PRO A 53 14.95 9.91 13.19
C PRO A 53 16.11 10.35 12.30
N MET A 54 15.82 11.10 11.23
CA MET A 54 16.82 11.62 10.28
C MET A 54 17.62 12.83 10.80
N ASN A 55 18.04 12.80 12.07
CA ASN A 55 18.80 13.86 12.76
C ASN A 55 18.25 15.28 12.57
N ARG A 56 16.92 15.43 12.62
CA ARG A 56 16.22 16.71 12.46
C ARG A 56 14.89 16.71 13.19
N ASN A 57 14.32 17.90 13.36
CA ASN A 57 13.02 18.06 14.01
C ASN A 57 11.88 17.64 13.08
N ALA A 58 10.90 16.93 13.65
CA ALA A 58 9.67 16.60 12.93
C ALA A 58 8.85 17.87 12.64
N ASN A 59 8.27 17.94 11.45
CA ASN A 59 7.33 19.01 11.08
C ASN A 59 6.00 18.36 10.73
N LEU A 60 5.04 18.51 11.65
CA LEU A 60 3.73 17.87 11.55
C LEU A 60 3.00 18.22 10.26
N GLY A 61 3.03 19.48 9.82
CA GLY A 61 2.36 19.90 8.58
C GLY A 61 2.92 19.19 7.35
N SER A 62 4.25 19.09 7.25
CA SER A 62 4.91 18.34 6.17
C SER A 62 4.64 16.84 6.25
N SER A 63 4.57 16.27 7.46
CA SER A 63 4.28 14.85 7.68
C SER A 63 2.85 14.50 7.29
N VAL A 64 1.87 15.36 7.61
CA VAL A 64 0.46 15.19 7.21
C VAL A 64 0.32 15.29 5.70
N LEU A 65 0.94 16.29 5.07
CA LEU A 65 0.88 16.45 3.62
C LEU A 65 1.55 15.26 2.90
N PHE A 66 2.69 14.79 3.42
CA PHE A 66 3.32 13.56 2.94
C PHE A 66 2.38 12.36 3.09
N GLY A 67 1.79 12.15 4.28
CA GLY A 67 0.94 10.99 4.52
C GLY A 67 -0.31 10.99 3.64
N LEU A 68 -0.96 12.14 3.45
CA LEU A 68 -2.10 12.25 2.55
C LEU A 68 -1.71 11.99 1.08
N ALA A 69 -0.64 12.63 0.60
CA ALA A 69 -0.21 12.50 -0.78
C ALA A 69 0.31 11.09 -1.08
N ASN A 70 1.19 10.56 -0.23
CA ASN A 70 1.77 9.23 -0.38
C ASN A 70 0.72 8.15 -0.14
N GLY A 71 0.05 8.17 1.01
CA GLY A 71 -0.95 7.18 1.37
C GLY A 71 -2.08 7.07 0.34
N THR A 72 -2.52 8.17 -0.27
CA THR A 72 -3.52 8.09 -1.36
C THR A 72 -2.88 7.56 -2.64
N SER A 73 -1.76 8.12 -3.09
CA SER A 73 -1.17 7.77 -4.39
C SER A 73 -0.66 6.34 -4.44
N GLU A 74 0.04 5.90 -3.40
CA GLU A 74 0.60 4.56 -3.28
C GLU A 74 -0.52 3.52 -3.18
N THR A 75 -1.60 3.83 -2.45
CA THR A 75 -2.80 2.99 -2.41
C THR A 75 -3.39 2.79 -3.81
N MET A 76 -3.54 3.86 -4.59
CA MET A 76 -4.04 3.75 -5.97
C MET A 76 -3.12 2.90 -6.85
N LEU A 77 -1.81 2.99 -6.66
CA LEU A 77 -0.85 2.16 -7.40
C LEU A 77 -0.90 0.70 -6.96
N PHE A 78 -1.08 0.42 -5.66
CA PHE A 78 -1.28 -0.94 -5.15
C PHE A 78 -2.50 -1.59 -5.81
N PHE A 79 -3.64 -0.92 -5.79
CA PHE A 79 -4.87 -1.45 -6.40
C PHE A 79 -4.81 -1.47 -7.92
N GLY A 80 -4.16 -0.49 -8.55
CA GLY A 80 -3.87 -0.52 -9.97
C GLY A 80 -3.03 -1.73 -10.37
N SER A 81 -2.03 -2.09 -9.56
CA SER A 81 -1.24 -3.31 -9.75
C SER A 81 -2.10 -4.57 -9.61
N TYR A 82 -2.95 -4.63 -8.59
CA TYR A 82 -3.91 -5.73 -8.41
C TYR A 82 -4.83 -5.90 -9.63
N ILE A 83 -5.46 -4.81 -10.10
CA ILE A 83 -6.34 -4.81 -11.28
C ILE A 83 -5.56 -5.21 -12.53
N PHE A 84 -4.32 -4.74 -12.69
CA PHE A 84 -3.45 -5.12 -13.80
C PHE A 84 -3.21 -6.64 -13.83
N GLY A 85 -2.88 -7.26 -12.71
CA GLY A 85 -2.75 -8.73 -12.64
C GLY A 85 -4.07 -9.44 -12.94
N LYS A 86 -5.15 -9.04 -12.26
CA LYS A 86 -6.46 -9.67 -12.33
C LYS A 86 -7.11 -9.58 -13.71
N SER A 87 -6.90 -8.47 -14.43
CA SER A 87 -7.49 -8.26 -15.75
C SER A 87 -6.50 -8.59 -16.87
N PHE A 88 -5.36 -7.91 -16.91
CA PHE A 88 -4.46 -7.98 -18.06
C PHE A 88 -3.66 -9.29 -18.06
N LEU A 89 -2.89 -9.57 -17.01
CA LEU A 89 -2.05 -10.78 -16.98
C LEU A 89 -2.90 -12.06 -17.02
N PHE A 90 -4.02 -12.08 -16.31
CA PHE A 90 -4.95 -13.19 -16.38
C PHE A 90 -5.50 -13.38 -17.80
N SER A 91 -5.88 -12.31 -18.52
CA SER A 91 -6.38 -12.43 -19.91
C SER A 91 -5.34 -12.97 -20.89
N LEU A 92 -4.06 -12.67 -20.66
CA LEU A 92 -2.96 -13.23 -21.46
C LEU A 92 -2.75 -14.72 -21.18
N TRP A 93 -2.89 -15.14 -19.90
CA TRP A 93 -2.76 -16.53 -19.49
C TRP A 93 -3.98 -17.38 -19.87
N CYS A 94 -5.17 -16.76 -19.87
CA CYS A 94 -6.45 -17.38 -20.14
C CYS A 94 -7.15 -16.71 -21.34
N PRO A 95 -6.65 -16.91 -22.58
CA PRO A 95 -7.28 -16.33 -23.76
C PRO A 95 -8.66 -16.94 -23.97
N THR A 96 -9.68 -16.09 -24.13
CA THR A 96 -11.06 -16.48 -24.42
C THR A 96 -11.23 -17.24 -25.74
N SER A 97 -10.19 -17.30 -26.58
CA SER A 97 -10.20 -18.00 -27.87
C SER A 97 -9.99 -19.51 -27.79
N ASN A 98 -9.65 -20.08 -26.63
CA ASN A 98 -9.37 -21.52 -26.49
C ASN A 98 -10.49 -22.26 -25.72
N LEU A 99 -11.18 -23.18 -26.40
CA LEU A 99 -12.25 -24.03 -25.85
C LEU A 99 -11.83 -24.89 -24.64
N TYR A 100 -10.53 -25.14 -24.44
CA TYR A 100 -9.98 -25.88 -23.29
C TYR A 100 -9.72 -25.00 -22.05
N SER A 101 -10.03 -23.70 -22.11
CA SER A 101 -9.74 -22.71 -21.06
C SER A 101 -10.63 -22.81 -19.82
N THR A 102 -11.81 -23.43 -19.93
CA THR A 102 -12.88 -23.29 -18.91
C THR A 102 -12.63 -24.01 -17.58
N THR A 103 -11.72 -24.98 -17.51
CA THR A 103 -11.44 -25.73 -16.26
C THR A 103 -10.44 -25.02 -15.35
N ILE A 104 -9.51 -24.25 -15.92
CA ILE A 104 -8.40 -23.60 -15.18
C ILE A 104 -8.68 -22.10 -14.98
N CYS A 105 -9.35 -21.47 -15.93
CA CYS A 105 -9.57 -20.03 -15.97
C CYS A 105 -10.83 -19.62 -15.18
N THR A 106 -10.70 -19.67 -13.86
CA THR A 106 -11.77 -19.29 -12.92
C THR A 106 -11.61 -17.84 -12.45
N PRO A 107 -12.68 -17.17 -11.98
CA PRO A 107 -12.57 -15.86 -11.35
C PRO A 107 -11.57 -15.84 -10.18
N LYS A 108 -11.51 -16.92 -9.40
CA LYS A 108 -10.53 -17.07 -8.31
C LYS A 108 -9.09 -17.06 -8.81
N MET A 109 -8.84 -17.61 -10.00
CA MET A 109 -7.50 -17.57 -10.60
C MET A 109 -7.13 -16.14 -10.98
N ALA A 110 -8.07 -15.35 -11.51
CA ALA A 110 -7.85 -13.93 -11.76
C ALA A 110 -7.45 -13.18 -10.47
N ASP A 111 -8.12 -13.46 -9.35
CA ASP A 111 -7.77 -12.88 -8.05
C ASP A 111 -6.36 -13.25 -7.60
N ILE A 112 -5.88 -14.47 -7.90
CA ILE A 112 -4.51 -14.91 -7.59
C ILE A 112 -3.49 -14.10 -8.40
N PHE A 113 -3.73 -13.86 -9.69
CA PHE A 113 -2.85 -13.01 -10.51
C PHE A 113 -2.81 -11.57 -9.99
N GLY A 114 -3.97 -11.03 -9.61
CA GLY A 114 -4.06 -9.71 -8.99
C GLY A 114 -3.29 -9.66 -7.66
N PHE A 115 -3.50 -10.63 -6.79
CA PHE A 115 -2.79 -10.72 -5.51
C PHE A 115 -1.27 -10.83 -5.70
N PHE A 116 -0.81 -11.64 -6.65
CA PHE A 116 0.62 -11.81 -6.92
C PHE A 116 1.26 -10.50 -7.39
N THR A 117 0.66 -9.82 -8.36
CA THR A 117 1.16 -8.52 -8.84
C THR A 117 1.14 -7.46 -7.74
N PHE A 118 0.09 -7.43 -6.91
CA PHE A 118 0.02 -6.57 -5.72
C PHE A 118 1.19 -6.81 -4.78
N VAL A 119 1.46 -8.07 -4.40
CA VAL A 119 2.54 -8.43 -3.47
C VAL A 119 3.91 -8.08 -4.05
N VAL A 120 4.13 -8.34 -5.34
CA VAL A 120 5.38 -7.97 -6.02
C VAL A 120 5.57 -6.46 -6.01
N TYR A 121 4.56 -5.69 -6.39
CA TYR A 121 4.63 -4.23 -6.38
C TYR A 121 4.83 -3.67 -4.95
N ALA A 122 4.10 -4.20 -3.96
CA ALA A 122 4.30 -3.89 -2.54
C ALA A 122 5.71 -4.17 -2.07
N GLY A 123 6.27 -5.32 -2.43
CA GLY A 123 7.67 -5.63 -2.10
C GLY A 123 8.64 -4.60 -2.69
N LEU A 124 8.49 -4.29 -3.98
CA LEU A 124 9.39 -3.39 -4.71
C LEU A 124 9.35 -1.96 -4.16
N ILE A 125 8.17 -1.37 -3.99
CA ILE A 125 8.07 0.02 -3.52
C ILE A 125 8.58 0.16 -2.09
N HIS A 126 8.23 -0.77 -1.19
CA HIS A 126 8.76 -0.72 0.17
C HIS A 126 10.28 -0.87 0.19
N VAL A 127 10.87 -1.73 -0.64
CA VAL A 127 12.34 -1.81 -0.76
C VAL A 127 12.92 -0.47 -1.23
N LEU A 128 12.31 0.19 -2.22
CA LEU A 128 12.78 1.48 -2.74
C LEU A 128 12.71 2.59 -1.68
N PHE A 129 11.65 2.62 -0.87
CA PHE A 129 11.46 3.66 0.15
C PHE A 129 12.32 3.42 1.38
N TRP A 130 12.44 2.17 1.83
CA TRP A 130 13.02 1.85 3.12
C TRP A 130 14.50 1.48 3.07
N LEU A 131 14.98 0.91 1.96
CA LEU A 131 16.42 0.89 1.71
C LEU A 131 16.88 2.31 1.33
N PRO A 132 18.18 2.64 1.50
CA PRO A 132 18.71 3.99 1.24
C PRO A 132 18.81 4.30 -0.27
N LEU A 133 17.71 4.12 -0.99
CA LEU A 133 17.53 4.36 -2.41
C LEU A 133 16.70 5.63 -2.63
N ALA A 134 15.52 5.74 -2.01
CA ALA A 134 14.66 6.92 -2.15
C ALA A 134 14.81 7.93 -1.00
N PHE A 135 15.10 7.47 0.22
CA PHE A 135 15.26 8.32 1.39
C PHE A 135 16.63 8.12 2.07
N PRO A 136 17.15 9.14 2.80
CA PRO A 136 18.35 8.98 3.63
C PRO A 136 18.19 7.84 4.64
N LEU A 137 19.27 7.31 5.22
CA LEU A 137 19.18 6.22 6.20
C LEU A 137 18.26 6.58 7.39
N HIS A 138 17.21 5.79 7.58
CA HIS A 138 16.19 5.98 8.62
C HIS A 138 15.76 4.64 9.26
N ILE A 139 16.53 3.59 9.01
CA ILE A 139 16.45 2.30 9.67
C ILE A 139 17.65 2.18 10.61
N GLN A 140 17.42 1.68 11.82
CA GLN A 140 18.46 1.35 12.77
C GLN A 140 19.48 0.38 12.16
N THR A 141 20.77 0.73 12.22
CA THR A 141 21.86 -0.07 11.66
C THR A 141 22.06 -1.40 12.39
N ASP A 142 21.63 -1.47 13.64
CA ASP A 142 21.65 -2.64 14.52
C ASP A 142 20.32 -3.43 14.52
N ALA A 143 19.28 -2.95 13.84
CA ALA A 143 18.04 -3.70 13.72
C ALA A 143 18.22 -4.94 12.84
N LYS A 144 17.44 -5.99 13.14
CA LYS A 144 17.40 -7.19 12.28
C LYS A 144 17.12 -6.79 10.82
N PRO A 145 17.66 -7.53 9.83
CA PRO A 145 17.62 -7.10 8.43
C PRO A 145 16.21 -6.72 7.97
N PHE A 146 16.10 -5.53 7.36
CA PHE A 146 14.83 -5.01 6.86
C PHE A 146 14.11 -6.03 5.97
N LEU A 147 14.85 -6.73 5.11
CA LEU A 147 14.29 -7.75 4.20
C LEU A 147 13.68 -8.96 4.92
N ILE A 148 14.09 -9.27 6.15
CA ILE A 148 13.62 -10.45 6.89
C ILE A 148 12.42 -10.12 7.79
N HIS A 149 12.35 -8.90 8.33
CA HIS A 149 11.30 -8.54 9.30
C HIS A 149 10.49 -7.31 8.91
N GLY A 150 11.12 -6.30 8.31
CA GLY A 150 10.45 -5.08 7.92
C GLY A 150 9.58 -5.28 6.68
N LEU A 151 10.18 -5.81 5.61
CA LEU A 151 9.50 -6.03 4.34
C LEU A 151 8.30 -6.98 4.47
N PRO A 152 8.40 -8.14 5.16
CA PRO A 152 7.22 -8.99 5.36
C PRO A 152 6.11 -8.32 6.16
N ALA A 153 6.45 -7.49 7.16
CA ALA A 153 5.45 -6.75 7.95
C ALA A 153 4.72 -5.70 7.09
N LEU A 154 5.44 -4.96 6.25
CA LEU A 154 4.86 -3.98 5.32
C LEU A 154 3.96 -4.65 4.27
N ILE A 155 4.39 -5.78 3.70
CA ILE A 155 3.57 -6.58 2.78
C ILE A 155 2.32 -7.10 3.50
N ALA A 156 2.46 -7.67 4.70
CA ALA A 156 1.32 -8.20 5.46
C ALA A 156 0.29 -7.10 5.79
N MET A 157 0.76 -5.91 6.15
CA MET A 157 -0.08 -4.74 6.38
C MET A 157 -0.83 -4.33 5.11
N SER A 158 -0.12 -4.25 3.97
CA SER A 158 -0.72 -3.95 2.66
C SER A 158 -1.78 -4.99 2.27
N VAL A 159 -1.54 -6.28 2.54
CA VAL A 159 -2.50 -7.37 2.29
C VAL A 159 -3.75 -7.24 3.17
N MET A 160 -3.63 -6.79 4.42
CA MET A 160 -4.81 -6.51 5.26
C MET A 160 -5.66 -5.37 4.68
N TRP A 161 -5.03 -4.39 4.04
CA TRP A 161 -5.75 -3.29 3.39
C TRP A 161 -6.41 -3.72 2.09
N LEU A 162 -5.75 -4.56 1.28
CA LEU A 162 -6.37 -5.21 0.12
C LEU A 162 -7.59 -6.03 0.53
N TYR A 163 -7.50 -6.76 1.64
CA TYR A 163 -8.63 -7.51 2.18
C TYR A 163 -9.82 -6.62 2.55
N LEU A 164 -9.56 -5.46 3.17
CA LEU A 164 -10.61 -4.49 3.49
C LEU A 164 -11.25 -3.91 2.23
N TYR A 165 -10.44 -3.58 1.22
CA TYR A 165 -10.95 -3.08 -0.06
C TYR A 165 -11.82 -4.13 -0.77
N GLU A 166 -11.35 -5.37 -0.93
CA GLU A 166 -12.15 -6.43 -1.58
C GLU A 166 -13.44 -6.76 -0.84
N MET A 167 -13.49 -6.51 0.48
CA MET A 167 -14.69 -6.74 1.29
C MET A 167 -15.72 -5.61 1.18
N TYR A 168 -15.28 -4.35 1.10
CA TYR A 168 -16.17 -3.19 1.24
C TYR A 168 -16.25 -2.30 0.00
N ASP A 169 -15.37 -2.50 -0.98
CA ASP A 169 -15.12 -1.59 -2.11
C ASP A 169 -14.86 -0.14 -1.63
N ASP A 170 -14.33 0.01 -0.41
CA ASP A 170 -14.11 1.29 0.25
C ASP A 170 -12.63 1.68 0.17
N ILE A 171 -12.28 2.29 -0.96
CA ILE A 171 -10.93 2.80 -1.21
C ILE A 171 -10.56 3.95 -0.27
N LEU A 172 -11.55 4.75 0.17
CA LEU A 172 -11.32 5.88 1.05
C LEU A 172 -10.83 5.40 2.42
N LEU A 173 -11.46 4.36 2.98
CA LEU A 173 -11.03 3.74 4.22
C LEU A 173 -9.56 3.33 4.14
N VAL A 174 -9.16 2.67 3.05
CA VAL A 174 -7.77 2.24 2.87
C VAL A 174 -6.83 3.44 2.74
N CYS A 175 -7.18 4.45 1.95
CA CYS A 175 -6.38 5.67 1.81
C CYS A 175 -6.18 6.38 3.16
N VAL A 176 -7.24 6.47 3.98
CA VAL A 176 -7.17 7.10 5.31
C VAL A 176 -6.28 6.31 6.25
N LEU A 177 -6.41 4.97 6.27
CA LEU A 177 -5.56 4.11 7.09
C LEU A 177 -4.09 4.25 6.68
N HIS A 178 -3.82 4.17 5.38
CA HIS A 178 -2.47 4.30 4.84
C HIS A 178 -1.89 5.68 5.15
N ALA A 179 -2.63 6.77 4.88
CA ALA A 179 -2.20 8.12 5.17
C ALA A 179 -1.92 8.37 6.66
N THR A 180 -2.68 7.72 7.55
CA THR A 180 -2.46 7.78 9.00
C THR A 180 -1.14 7.12 9.38
N ILE A 181 -0.87 5.93 8.85
CA ILE A 181 0.38 5.19 9.08
C ILE A 181 1.58 5.95 8.52
N ASP A 182 1.47 6.52 7.33
CA ASP A 182 2.52 7.33 6.72
C ASP A 182 2.77 8.61 7.49
N THR A 183 1.72 9.29 7.93
CA THR A 183 1.86 10.51 8.76
C THR A 183 2.58 10.19 10.06
N TRP A 184 2.15 9.13 10.76
CA TRP A 184 2.78 8.69 12.00
C TRP A 184 4.26 8.36 11.79
N THR A 185 4.56 7.60 10.74
CA THR A 185 5.92 7.19 10.38
C THR A 185 6.77 8.41 10.03
N ALA A 186 6.25 9.33 9.22
CA ALA A 186 6.93 10.56 8.83
C ALA A 186 7.24 11.47 10.04
N VAL A 187 6.34 11.55 11.03
CA VAL A 187 6.64 12.22 12.29
C VAL A 187 7.75 11.49 13.04
N LYS A 188 7.66 10.17 13.16
CA LYS A 188 8.61 9.33 13.91
C LYS A 188 10.04 9.42 13.36
N ILE A 189 10.20 9.37 12.04
CA ILE A 189 11.52 9.47 11.39
C ILE A 189 11.93 10.92 11.11
N ALA A 190 11.08 11.88 11.45
CA ALA A 190 11.21 13.27 11.03
C ALA A 190 11.49 13.36 9.52
N LEU A 191 10.65 12.78 8.67
CA LEU A 191 10.88 12.69 7.22
C LEU A 191 10.94 14.08 6.56
N PRO A 192 11.97 14.40 5.74
CA PRO A 192 12.01 15.65 4.98
C PRO A 192 10.82 15.79 4.06
N PRO A 193 10.29 17.01 3.90
CA PRO A 193 9.35 17.25 2.84
C PRO A 193 10.00 16.76 1.55
N PRO A 194 9.38 15.87 0.77
CA PRO A 194 10.01 15.32 -0.44
C PRO A 194 10.24 16.37 -1.54
N TRP A 195 9.77 17.60 -1.33
CA TRP A 195 10.05 18.79 -2.13
C TRP A 195 11.16 19.69 -1.56
N ALA A 196 11.65 19.44 -0.35
CA ALA A 196 12.81 20.12 0.21
C ALA A 196 14.07 19.43 -0.31
N LYS A 197 14.79 20.11 -1.21
CA LYS A 197 16.16 19.72 -1.60
C LYS A 197 17.13 20.15 -0.51
#